data_AF-A0A4R6ME41-F1
#
_entry.id   AF-A0A4R6ME41-F1
#
_cell.length_a   1.000
_cell.length_b   1.000
_cell.length_c   1.000
_cell.angle_alpha   90.00
_cell.angle_beta   90.00
_cell.angle_gamma   90.00
#
_symmetry.space_group_name_H-M   'P 1'
#
loop_
_entity.id
_entity.type
_entity.pdbx_description
1 polymer ?
#
loop_
_entity_poly.entity_id
_entity_poly.type
_entity_poly.pdbx_seq_one_letter_code
_entity_poly.pdbx_strand_id
1 'polypeptide(L)'
;MARKANISREEIISACWHLLEQNHFPNIPRLAAHFFALDGRKCSNTTLLNGVTEWEELYHEHKKNELSELDSLIDPALKRFSRDITQTLAILFDEKTADIEEHFSLKEGSLSGQYLSLSNVVAEQEKEIEKLSSENIELNTENRLLKQELSQTSAQLDNQLSQSRVFQSLISKQEAELKEQSLNVAQREVDLAKQDAKIQSLLEDNQKLASQLERQQQSSQHNHQQMLLIEQLISKVGGLEQSMIELDNKGAAKN
;
A
#
# COMPACT_ATOMS: atom_id res chain seq x y z
N MET A 1 11.48 -128.65 -59.57
CA MET A 1 10.09 -128.34 -59.97
C MET A 1 9.39 -127.69 -58.78
N ALA A 2 9.23 -126.37 -58.81
CA ALA A 2 8.48 -125.62 -57.78
C ALA A 2 7.01 -125.53 -58.18
N ARG A 3 6.11 -125.86 -57.25
CA ARG A 3 4.66 -125.75 -57.43
C ARG A 3 4.29 -124.26 -57.59
N LYS A 4 3.53 -123.92 -58.64
CA LYS A 4 2.88 -122.61 -58.80
C LYS A 4 1.82 -122.45 -57.70
N ALA A 5 2.18 -121.92 -56.54
CA ALA A 5 1.20 -121.36 -55.60
C ALA A 5 0.94 -119.91 -56.00
N ASN A 6 -0.31 -119.53 -56.21
CA ASN A 6 -0.67 -118.14 -56.49
C ASN A 6 -0.39 -117.28 -55.25
N ILE A 7 0.16 -116.07 -55.45
CA ILE A 7 0.33 -115.09 -54.38
C ILE A 7 -1.05 -114.51 -54.06
N SER A 8 -1.46 -114.59 -52.80
CA SER A 8 -2.75 -114.06 -52.32
C SER A 8 -2.71 -112.54 -52.19
N ARG A 9 -3.90 -111.95 -52.08
CA ARG A 9 -4.10 -110.51 -51.94
C ARG A 9 -3.54 -110.02 -50.61
N GLU A 10 -3.81 -110.77 -49.54
CA GLU A 10 -3.35 -110.50 -48.18
C GLU A 10 -1.82 -110.58 -48.08
N GLU A 11 -1.18 -111.52 -48.78
CA GLU A 11 0.29 -111.60 -48.87
C GLU A 11 0.89 -110.34 -49.52
N ILE A 12 0.26 -109.80 -50.58
CA ILE A 12 0.72 -108.58 -51.26
C ILE A 12 0.62 -107.38 -50.31
N ILE A 13 -0.51 -107.21 -49.63
CA ILE A 13 -0.72 -106.11 -48.67
C ILE A 13 0.26 -106.21 -47.51
N SER A 14 0.50 -107.40 -46.95
CA SER A 14 1.49 -107.62 -45.89
C SER A 14 2.91 -107.31 -46.37
N ALA A 15 3.25 -107.68 -47.60
CA ALA A 15 4.54 -107.35 -48.19
C ALA A 15 4.69 -105.83 -48.41
N CYS A 16 3.62 -105.12 -48.77
CA CYS A 16 3.63 -103.66 -48.87
C CYS A 16 3.94 -102.99 -47.53
N TRP A 17 3.33 -103.44 -46.44
CA TRP A 17 3.66 -102.97 -45.08
C TRP A 17 5.11 -103.28 -44.70
N HIS A 18 5.58 -104.49 -44.97
CA HIS A 18 6.95 -104.88 -44.66
C HIS A 18 8.00 -104.07 -45.45
N LEU A 19 7.72 -103.78 -46.72
CA LEU A 19 8.57 -102.88 -47.52
C LEU A 19 8.59 -101.47 -46.94
N LEU A 20 7.45 -100.96 -46.47
CA LEU A 20 7.36 -99.65 -45.83
C LEU A 20 8.13 -99.59 -44.50
N GLU A 21 8.10 -100.65 -43.68
CA GLU A 21 8.93 -100.79 -42.48
C GLU A 21 10.44 -100.74 -42.79
N GLN A 22 10.83 -101.28 -43.96
CA GLN A 22 12.20 -101.22 -44.47
C GLN A 22 12.54 -99.90 -45.16
N ASN A 23 11.70 -98.86 -45.07
CA ASN A 23 11.82 -97.56 -45.76
C ASN A 23 11.79 -97.64 -47.30
N HIS A 24 11.20 -98.70 -47.86
CA HIS A 24 11.03 -98.86 -49.30
C HIS A 24 9.56 -98.68 -49.68
N PHE A 25 9.25 -97.66 -50.48
CA PHE A 25 7.90 -97.51 -51.02
C PHE A 25 7.51 -98.75 -51.87
N PRO A 26 6.37 -99.40 -51.59
CA PRO A 26 5.95 -100.58 -52.33
C PRO A 26 5.51 -100.19 -53.74
N ASN A 27 6.15 -100.79 -54.73
CA ASN A 27 5.77 -100.66 -56.13
C ASN A 27 5.87 -102.02 -56.80
N ILE A 28 5.26 -102.18 -57.98
CA ILE A 28 5.18 -103.48 -58.66
C ILE A 28 6.57 -104.13 -58.83
N PRO A 29 7.63 -103.42 -59.29
CA PRO A 29 8.96 -104.01 -59.39
C PRO A 29 9.54 -104.49 -58.05
N ARG A 30 9.35 -103.72 -56.97
CA ARG A 30 9.87 -104.06 -55.63
C ARG A 30 9.11 -105.20 -54.99
N LEU A 31 7.79 -105.26 -55.16
CA LEU A 31 6.99 -106.39 -54.69
C LEU A 31 7.33 -107.67 -55.47
N ALA A 32 7.47 -107.56 -56.79
CA ALA A 32 7.91 -108.69 -57.60
C ALA A 32 9.30 -109.19 -57.18
N ALA A 33 10.24 -108.28 -56.90
CA ALA A 33 11.56 -108.63 -56.38
C ALA A 33 11.50 -109.22 -54.96
N HIS A 34 10.62 -108.70 -54.09
CA HIS A 34 10.42 -109.19 -52.73
C HIS A 34 9.93 -110.63 -52.71
N PHE A 35 8.88 -110.96 -53.46
CA PHE A 35 8.40 -112.35 -53.57
C PHE A 35 9.41 -113.25 -54.29
N PHE A 36 10.08 -112.74 -55.32
CA PHE A 36 11.13 -113.49 -56.02
C PHE A 36 12.31 -113.84 -55.09
N ALA A 37 12.70 -112.94 -54.19
CA ALA A 37 13.77 -113.16 -53.22
C ALA A 37 13.33 -114.08 -52.07
N LEU A 38 12.07 -113.98 -51.63
CA LEU A 38 11.56 -114.79 -50.52
C LEU A 38 11.32 -116.26 -50.89
N ASP A 39 10.66 -116.52 -52.02
CA ASP A 39 10.21 -117.88 -52.39
C ASP A 39 10.26 -118.17 -53.90
N GLY A 40 10.75 -117.23 -54.71
CA GLY A 40 10.88 -117.38 -56.16
C GLY A 40 9.55 -117.33 -56.94
N ARG A 41 8.42 -117.01 -56.30
CA ARG A 41 7.12 -116.89 -56.98
C ARG A 41 7.07 -115.65 -57.87
N LYS A 42 6.35 -115.78 -59.00
CA LYS A 42 6.04 -114.67 -59.92
C LYS A 42 4.54 -114.49 -59.99
N CYS A 43 4.09 -113.24 -59.94
CA CYS A 43 2.69 -112.85 -60.04
C CYS A 43 2.49 -111.89 -61.22
N SER A 44 1.26 -111.75 -61.70
CA SER A 44 0.95 -110.79 -62.76
C SER A 44 1.04 -109.36 -62.24
N ASN A 45 1.49 -108.43 -63.09
CA ASN A 45 1.54 -107.01 -62.73
C ASN A 45 0.17 -106.47 -62.36
N THR A 46 -0.92 -106.95 -62.97
CA THR A 46 -2.28 -106.54 -62.64
C THR A 46 -2.70 -106.96 -61.23
N THR A 47 -2.34 -108.18 -60.81
CA THR A 47 -2.61 -108.67 -59.46
C THR A 47 -1.81 -107.90 -58.41
N LEU A 48 -0.54 -107.61 -58.70
CA LEU A 48 0.30 -106.77 -57.84
C LEU A 48 -0.23 -105.33 -57.77
N LEU A 49 -0.65 -104.75 -58.90
CA LEU A 49 -1.23 -103.41 -58.94
C LEU A 49 -2.49 -103.32 -58.08
N ASN A 50 -3.43 -104.26 -58.23
CA ASN A 50 -4.66 -104.28 -57.44
C ASN A 50 -4.40 -104.37 -55.93
N GLY A 51 -3.41 -105.19 -55.51
CA GLY A 51 -3.01 -105.29 -54.11
C GLY A 51 -2.29 -104.05 -53.59
N VAL A 52 -1.50 -103.37 -54.44
CA VAL A 52 -0.88 -102.08 -54.11
C VAL A 52 -1.94 -101.00 -53.93
N THR A 53 -2.90 -100.87 -54.85
CA THR A 53 -3.95 -99.85 -54.78
C THR A 53 -4.81 -99.99 -53.52
N GLU A 54 -5.18 -101.21 -53.14
CA GLU A 54 -5.90 -101.42 -51.89
C GLU A 54 -5.04 -101.16 -50.65
N TRP A 55 -3.76 -101.53 -50.68
CA TRP A 55 -2.84 -101.16 -49.61
C TRP A 55 -2.71 -99.63 -49.49
N GLU A 56 -2.68 -98.90 -50.60
CA GLU A 56 -2.66 -97.43 -50.61
C GLU A 56 -3.93 -96.86 -49.95
N GLU A 57 -5.11 -97.42 -50.24
CA GLU A 57 -6.36 -97.04 -49.58
C GLU A 57 -6.30 -97.29 -48.07
N LEU A 58 -5.88 -98.49 -47.65
CA LEU A 58 -5.72 -98.85 -46.23
C LEU A 58 -4.69 -97.97 -45.51
N TYR A 59 -3.58 -97.63 -46.19
CA TYR A 59 -2.56 -96.74 -45.67
C TYR A 59 -3.09 -95.31 -45.49
N HIS A 60 -3.87 -94.80 -46.44
CA HIS A 60 -4.51 -93.49 -46.33
C HIS A 60 -5.53 -93.45 -45.19
N GLU A 61 -6.34 -94.49 -45.01
CA GLU A 61 -7.25 -94.60 -43.86
C GLU A 61 -6.50 -94.64 -42.54
N HIS A 62 -5.43 -95.45 -42.45
CA HIS A 62 -4.59 -95.52 -41.25
C HIS A 62 -3.99 -94.15 -40.89
N LYS A 63 -3.43 -93.44 -41.88
CA LYS A 63 -2.85 -92.10 -41.66
C LYS A 63 -3.89 -91.06 -41.25
N LYS A 64 -5.09 -91.12 -41.84
CA LYS A 64 -6.20 -90.24 -41.48
C LYS A 64 -6.67 -90.48 -40.05
N ASN A 65 -6.72 -91.74 -39.61
CA ASN A 65 -7.09 -92.10 -38.25
C ASN A 65 -6.06 -91.63 -37.23
N GLU A 66 -4.75 -91.86 -37.48
CA GLU A 66 -3.66 -91.35 -36.63
C GLU A 66 -3.72 -89.82 -36.45
N LEU A 67 -3.98 -89.09 -37.55
CA LEU A 67 -4.14 -87.64 -37.51
C LEU A 67 -5.37 -87.22 -36.68
N SER A 68 -6.49 -87.92 -36.82
CA SER A 68 -7.71 -87.62 -36.06
C SER A 68 -7.56 -87.91 -34.56
N GLU A 69 -6.80 -88.95 -34.20
CA GLU A 69 -6.48 -89.27 -32.80
C GLU A 69 -5.59 -88.19 -32.19
N LEU A 70 -4.60 -87.70 -32.95
CA LEU A 70 -3.76 -86.60 -32.52
C LEU A 70 -4.56 -85.30 -32.32
N ASP A 71 -5.46 -84.96 -33.24
CA ASP A 71 -6.37 -83.82 -33.10
C ASP A 71 -7.26 -83.97 -31.86
N SER A 72 -7.78 -85.18 -31.60
CA SER A 72 -8.62 -85.45 -30.43
C SER A 72 -7.89 -85.30 -29.09
N LEU A 73 -6.57 -85.51 -29.07
CA LEU A 73 -5.72 -85.34 -27.90
C LEU A 73 -5.32 -83.87 -27.68
N ILE A 74 -5.02 -83.15 -28.75
CA ILE A 74 -4.47 -81.79 -28.68
C ILE A 74 -5.56 -80.72 -28.55
N ASP A 75 -6.68 -80.87 -29.26
CA ASP A 75 -7.75 -79.86 -29.31
C ASP A 75 -8.34 -79.52 -27.92
N PRO A 76 -8.61 -80.50 -27.02
CA PRO A 76 -9.08 -80.18 -25.66
C PRO A 76 -8.05 -79.40 -24.85
N ALA A 77 -6.76 -79.70 -25.02
CA ALA A 77 -5.67 -79.00 -24.34
C ALA A 77 -5.55 -77.55 -24.83
N LEU A 78 -5.62 -77.34 -26.15
CA LEU A 78 -5.62 -76.00 -26.76
C LEU A 78 -6.85 -75.18 -26.35
N LYS A 79 -8.04 -75.78 -26.33
CA LYS A 79 -9.27 -75.11 -25.87
C LYS A 79 -9.18 -74.71 -24.41
N ARG A 80 -8.66 -75.59 -23.56
CA ARG A 80 -8.45 -75.28 -22.15
C ARG A 80 -7.45 -74.14 -21.97
N PHE A 81 -6.30 -74.21 -22.65
CA PHE A 81 -5.30 -73.16 -22.62
C PHE A 81 -5.84 -71.81 -23.11
N SER A 82 -6.56 -71.80 -24.23
CA SER A 82 -7.20 -70.60 -24.76
C SER A 82 -8.18 -70.01 -23.76
N ARG A 83 -9.02 -70.84 -23.14
CA ARG A 83 -9.98 -70.38 -22.13
C ARG A 83 -9.26 -69.78 -20.92
N ASP A 84 -8.24 -70.46 -20.42
CA ASP A 84 -7.50 -70.03 -19.23
C ASP A 84 -6.76 -68.71 -19.50
N ILE A 85 -6.20 -68.52 -20.69
CA ILE A 85 -5.61 -67.23 -21.12
C ILE A 85 -6.68 -66.15 -21.23
N THR A 86 -7.80 -66.42 -21.92
CA THR A 86 -8.87 -65.43 -22.08
C THR A 86 -9.43 -64.99 -20.73
N GLN A 87 -9.61 -65.92 -19.79
CA GLN A 87 -10.08 -65.62 -18.44
C GLN A 87 -9.05 -64.81 -17.66
N THR A 88 -7.76 -65.18 -17.73
CA THR A 88 -6.70 -64.44 -17.04
C THR A 88 -6.57 -63.01 -17.59
N LEU A 89 -6.62 -62.86 -18.91
CA LEU A 89 -6.59 -61.54 -19.55
C LEU A 89 -7.82 -60.72 -19.18
N ALA A 90 -9.02 -61.31 -19.15
CA ALA A 90 -10.24 -60.62 -18.73
C ALA A 90 -10.11 -60.07 -17.30
N ILE A 91 -9.64 -60.90 -16.35
CA ILE A 91 -9.42 -60.47 -14.97
C ILE A 91 -8.40 -59.33 -14.90
N LEU A 92 -7.27 -59.44 -15.59
CA LEU A 92 -6.25 -58.39 -15.61
C LEU A 92 -6.75 -57.10 -16.26
N PHE A 93 -7.60 -57.18 -17.28
CA PHE A 93 -8.24 -56.03 -17.90
C PHE A 93 -9.24 -55.36 -16.95
N ASP A 94 -10.05 -56.13 -16.23
CA ASP A 94 -11.01 -55.61 -15.26
C ASP A 94 -10.28 -54.93 -14.09
N GLU A 95 -9.23 -55.56 -13.54
CA GLU A 95 -8.38 -54.99 -12.50
C GLU A 95 -7.73 -53.69 -12.96
N LYS A 96 -7.17 -53.65 -14.18
CA LYS A 96 -6.55 -52.44 -14.71
C LYS A 96 -7.54 -51.32 -14.99
N THR A 97 -8.75 -51.67 -15.45
CA THR A 97 -9.83 -50.69 -15.64
C THR A 97 -10.23 -50.07 -14.31
N ALA A 98 -10.42 -50.90 -13.28
CA ALA A 98 -10.76 -50.43 -11.93
C ALA A 98 -9.67 -49.54 -11.33
N ASP A 99 -8.39 -49.92 -11.45
CA ASP A 99 -7.25 -49.11 -11.01
C ASP A 99 -7.24 -47.72 -11.68
N ILE A 100 -7.52 -47.66 -12.99
CA ILE A 100 -7.54 -46.41 -13.76
C ILE A 100 -8.70 -45.52 -13.31
N GLU A 101 -9.88 -46.09 -13.10
CA GLU A 101 -11.06 -45.36 -12.63
C GLU A 101 -10.85 -44.78 -11.22
N GLU A 102 -10.25 -45.54 -10.30
CA GLU A 102 -9.90 -45.07 -8.96
C GLU A 102 -8.89 -43.91 -9.04
N HIS A 103 -7.82 -44.08 -9.82
CA HIS A 103 -6.82 -43.02 -10.01
C HIS A 103 -7.42 -41.75 -10.60
N PHE A 104 -8.35 -41.89 -11.55
CA PHE A 104 -9.03 -40.75 -12.14
C PHE A 104 -9.91 -40.04 -11.11
N SER A 105 -10.70 -40.78 -10.33
CA SER A 105 -11.56 -40.23 -9.27
C SER A 105 -10.75 -39.50 -8.19
N LEU A 106 -9.62 -40.08 -7.73
CA LEU A 106 -8.72 -39.44 -6.78
C LEU A 106 -8.10 -38.15 -7.34
N LYS A 107 -7.71 -38.17 -8.62
CA LYS A 107 -7.13 -36.99 -9.28
C LYS A 107 -8.17 -35.88 -9.44
N GLU A 108 -9.40 -36.22 -9.83
CA GLU A 108 -10.51 -35.28 -9.93
C GLU A 108 -10.87 -34.67 -8.57
N GLY A 109 -10.95 -35.49 -7.52
CA GLY A 109 -11.16 -35.03 -6.15
C GLY A 109 -10.07 -34.08 -5.66
N SER A 110 -8.79 -34.41 -5.93
CA SER A 110 -7.66 -33.54 -5.59
C SER A 110 -7.69 -32.22 -6.36
N LEU A 111 -7.98 -32.26 -7.66
CA LEU A 111 -8.07 -31.05 -8.51
C LEU A 111 -9.21 -30.14 -8.06
N SER A 112 -10.39 -30.72 -7.82
CA SER A 112 -11.56 -30.00 -7.33
C SER A 112 -11.28 -29.37 -5.95
N GLY A 113 -10.69 -30.13 -5.02
CA GLY A 113 -10.29 -29.63 -3.71
C GLY A 113 -9.27 -28.49 -3.77
N GLN A 114 -8.23 -28.62 -4.59
CA GLN A 114 -7.24 -27.56 -4.80
C GLN A 114 -7.85 -26.32 -5.45
N TYR A 115 -8.70 -26.51 -6.46
CA TYR A 115 -9.40 -25.42 -7.14
C TYR A 115 -10.29 -24.65 -6.17
N LEU A 116 -11.09 -25.34 -5.36
CA LEU A 116 -11.92 -24.72 -4.32
C LEU A 116 -11.08 -23.96 -3.29
N SER A 117 -9.97 -24.55 -2.84
CA SER A 117 -9.05 -23.89 -1.91
C SER A 117 -8.45 -22.61 -2.50
N LEU A 118 -7.96 -22.66 -3.74
CA LEU A 118 -7.40 -21.49 -4.42
C LEU A 118 -8.47 -20.44 -4.70
N SER A 119 -9.66 -20.85 -5.12
CA SER A 119 -10.80 -19.96 -5.34
C SER A 119 -11.20 -19.23 -4.05
N ASN A 120 -11.19 -19.91 -2.90
CA ASN A 120 -11.47 -19.30 -1.60
C ASN A 120 -10.39 -18.28 -1.22
N VAL A 121 -9.12 -18.62 -1.42
CA VAL A 121 -8.00 -17.70 -1.15
C VAL A 121 -8.10 -16.46 -2.03
N VAL A 122 -8.41 -16.61 -3.33
CA VAL A 122 -8.60 -15.47 -4.25
C VAL A 122 -9.75 -14.59 -3.79
N ALA A 123 -10.90 -15.18 -3.45
CA ALA A 123 -12.06 -14.42 -2.98
C ALA A 123 -11.78 -13.68 -1.65
N GLU A 124 -10.96 -14.25 -0.77
CA GLU A 124 -10.56 -13.60 0.48
C GLU A 124 -9.57 -12.46 0.25
N GLN A 125 -8.61 -12.65 -0.66
CA GLN A 125 -7.68 -11.60 -1.09
C GLN A 125 -8.40 -10.43 -1.78
N GLU A 126 -9.39 -10.71 -2.64
CA GLU A 126 -10.20 -9.67 -3.28
C GLU A 126 -10.95 -8.82 -2.24
N LYS A 127 -11.54 -9.44 -1.22
CA LYS A 127 -12.20 -8.74 -0.11
C LYS A 127 -11.22 -7.88 0.69
N GLU A 128 -10.01 -8.40 0.95
CA GLU A 128 -8.98 -7.65 1.67
C GLU A 128 -8.50 -6.44 0.86
N ILE A 129 -8.34 -6.59 -0.46
CA ILE A 129 -8.00 -5.49 -1.36
C ILE A 129 -9.11 -4.43 -1.38
N GLU A 130 -10.39 -4.82 -1.48
CA GLU A 130 -11.51 -3.87 -1.43
C GLU A 130 -11.52 -3.10 -0.11
N LYS A 131 -11.32 -3.79 1.01
CA LYS A 131 -11.24 -3.16 2.34
C LYS A 131 -10.09 -2.14 2.40
N LEU A 132 -8.88 -2.55 2.04
CA LEU A 132 -7.71 -1.66 2.05
C LEU A 132 -7.89 -0.48 1.09
N SER A 133 -8.53 -0.69 -0.07
CA SER A 133 -8.84 0.38 -1.01
C SER A 133 -9.79 1.41 -0.41
N SER A 134 -10.86 0.95 0.26
CA SER A 134 -11.80 1.84 0.94
C SER A 134 -11.14 2.65 2.06
N GLU A 135 -10.32 2.00 2.89
CA GLU A 135 -9.56 2.65 3.96
C GLU A 135 -8.55 3.67 3.42
N ASN A 136 -7.89 3.37 2.29
CA ASN A 136 -6.97 4.29 1.64
C ASN A 136 -7.69 5.53 1.09
N ILE A 137 -8.89 5.37 0.55
CA ILE A 137 -9.73 6.49 0.11
C ILE A 137 -10.10 7.36 1.32
N GLU A 138 -10.59 6.75 2.40
CA GLU A 138 -10.94 7.47 3.62
C GLU A 138 -9.75 8.27 4.18
N LEU A 139 -8.60 7.62 4.37
CA LEU A 139 -7.38 8.27 4.86
C LEU A 139 -6.90 9.41 3.94
N ASN A 140 -7.00 9.25 2.62
CA ASN A 140 -6.66 10.33 1.69
C ASN A 140 -7.63 11.51 1.79
N THR A 141 -8.93 11.24 1.96
CA THR A 141 -9.92 12.31 2.16
C THR A 141 -9.66 13.06 3.45
N GLU A 142 -9.38 12.36 4.56
CA GLU A 142 -9.02 12.95 5.84
C GLU A 142 -7.74 13.78 5.73
N ASN A 143 -6.70 13.24 5.09
CA ASN A 143 -5.44 13.96 4.87
C ASN A 143 -5.65 15.25 4.07
N ARG A 144 -6.55 15.23 3.08
CA ARG A 144 -6.91 16.40 2.29
C ARG A 144 -7.62 17.46 3.14
N LEU A 145 -8.55 17.03 4.00
CA LEU A 145 -9.26 17.93 4.93
C LEU A 145 -8.29 18.56 5.93
N LEU A 146 -7.41 17.76 6.56
CA LEU A 146 -6.39 18.26 7.48
C LEU A 146 -5.43 19.26 6.82
N LYS A 147 -5.03 19.02 5.57
CA LYS A 147 -4.21 19.99 4.80
C LYS A 147 -4.96 21.29 4.56
N GLN A 148 -6.25 21.23 4.28
CA GLN A 148 -7.08 22.41 4.09
C GLN A 148 -7.24 23.20 5.40
N GLU A 149 -7.53 22.53 6.51
CA GLU A 149 -7.62 23.15 7.84
C GLU A 149 -6.30 23.79 8.27
N LEU A 150 -5.18 23.11 8.04
CA LEU A 150 -3.84 23.63 8.31
C LEU A 150 -3.56 24.89 7.48
N SER A 151 -3.91 24.88 6.19
CA SER A 151 -3.76 26.06 5.33
C SER A 151 -4.62 27.24 5.80
N GLN A 152 -5.88 26.98 6.19
CA GLN A 152 -6.77 28.01 6.72
C GLN A 152 -6.25 28.59 8.04
N THR A 153 -5.80 27.74 8.96
CA THR A 153 -5.25 28.15 10.25
C THR A 153 -3.97 28.96 10.07
N SER A 154 -3.09 28.54 9.15
CA SER A 154 -1.88 29.31 8.80
C SER A 154 -2.22 30.70 8.25
N ALA A 155 -3.20 30.80 7.35
CA ALA A 155 -3.62 32.09 6.80
C ALA A 155 -4.24 33.01 7.88
N GLN A 156 -5.01 32.44 8.82
CA GLN A 156 -5.54 33.18 9.96
C GLN A 156 -4.41 33.70 10.87
N LEU A 157 -3.40 32.88 11.15
CA LEU A 157 -2.24 33.26 11.95
C LEU A 157 -1.47 34.41 11.28
N ASP A 158 -1.20 34.32 9.98
CA ASP A 158 -0.50 35.38 9.23
C ASP A 158 -1.27 36.71 9.23
N ASN A 159 -2.60 36.65 9.15
CA ASN A 159 -3.46 37.83 9.27
C ASN A 159 -3.38 38.42 10.69
N GLN A 160 -3.47 37.60 11.73
CA GLN A 160 -3.34 38.07 13.12
C GLN A 160 -1.97 38.69 13.39
N LEU A 161 -0.89 38.11 12.87
CA LEU A 161 0.46 38.69 12.97
C LEU A 161 0.54 40.04 12.25
N SER A 162 -0.07 40.15 11.07
CA SER A 162 -0.13 41.40 10.32
C SER A 162 -0.91 42.48 11.08
N GLN A 163 -2.06 42.13 11.67
CA GLN A 163 -2.83 43.04 12.53
C GLN A 163 -2.04 43.46 13.77
N SER A 164 -1.33 42.52 14.42
CA SER A 164 -0.49 42.83 15.58
C SER A 164 0.62 43.83 15.22
N ARG A 165 1.24 43.70 14.04
CA ARG A 165 2.25 44.68 13.56
C ARG A 165 1.64 46.06 13.35
N VAL A 166 0.43 46.15 12.81
CA VAL A 166 -0.29 47.42 12.64
C VAL A 166 -0.65 48.04 13.98
N PHE A 167 -1.13 47.26 14.96
CA PHE A 167 -1.39 47.78 16.29
C PHE A 167 -0.11 48.24 17.00
N GLN A 168 0.99 47.52 16.82
CA GLN A 168 2.27 47.92 17.40
C GLN A 168 2.80 49.22 16.81
N SER A 169 2.63 49.45 15.50
CA SER A 169 2.98 50.73 14.89
C SER A 169 2.07 51.87 15.35
N LEU A 170 0.77 51.60 15.54
CA LEU A 170 -0.18 52.58 16.08
C LEU A 170 0.17 52.97 17.52
N ILE A 171 0.49 52.00 18.37
CA ILE A 171 0.93 52.23 19.76
C ILE A 171 2.20 53.08 19.77
N SER A 172 3.20 52.72 18.96
CA SER A 172 4.45 53.49 18.89
C SER A 172 4.22 54.94 18.43
N LYS A 173 3.30 55.17 17.50
CA LYS A 173 2.90 56.52 17.07
C LYS A 173 2.22 57.29 18.21
N GLN A 174 1.28 56.67 18.92
CA GLN A 174 0.60 57.30 20.05
C GLN A 174 1.56 57.60 21.21
N GLU A 175 2.53 56.73 21.49
CA GLU A 175 3.58 56.99 22.47
C GLU A 175 4.45 58.19 22.09
N ALA A 176 4.76 58.36 20.80
CA ALA A 176 5.49 59.53 20.30
C ALA A 176 4.66 60.81 20.45
N GLU A 177 3.39 60.78 20.05
CA GLU A 177 2.46 61.91 20.21
C GLU A 177 2.29 62.30 21.69
N LEU A 178 2.19 61.32 22.60
CA LEU A 178 2.08 61.56 24.04
C LEU A 178 3.35 62.20 24.60
N LYS A 179 4.54 61.72 24.18
CA LYS A 179 5.82 62.35 24.56
C LYS A 179 5.91 63.79 24.08
N GLU A 180 5.50 64.05 22.84
CA GLU A 180 5.47 65.41 22.29
C GLU A 180 4.51 66.32 23.07
N GLN A 181 3.30 65.85 23.36
CA GLN A 181 2.34 66.59 24.19
C GLN A 181 2.87 66.84 25.60
N SER A 182 3.51 65.85 26.22
CA SER A 182 4.12 66.00 27.55
C SER A 182 5.24 67.05 27.54
N LEU A 183 6.08 67.08 26.50
CA LEU A 183 7.11 68.12 26.33
C LEU A 183 6.46 69.50 26.14
N ASN A 184 5.41 69.60 25.35
CA ASN A 184 4.67 70.84 25.14
C ASN A 184 4.04 71.36 26.44
N VAL A 185 3.50 70.48 27.29
CA VAL A 185 2.98 70.85 28.61
C VAL A 185 4.10 71.36 29.50
N ALA A 186 5.20 70.62 29.63
CA ALA A 186 6.35 71.04 30.43
C ALA A 186 6.92 72.39 29.98
N GLN A 187 6.99 72.64 28.67
CA GLN A 187 7.43 73.92 28.13
C GLN A 187 6.48 75.06 28.54
N ARG A 188 5.15 74.83 28.45
CA ARG A 188 4.15 75.82 28.88
C ARG A 188 4.21 76.08 30.38
N GLU A 189 4.44 75.07 31.21
CA GLU A 189 4.63 75.24 32.66
C GLU A 189 5.87 76.09 32.98
N VAL A 190 6.98 75.87 32.27
CA VAL A 190 8.18 76.71 32.40
C VAL A 190 7.91 78.14 31.99
N ASP A 191 7.19 78.36 30.89
CA ASP A 191 6.87 79.71 30.42
C ASP A 191 5.87 80.42 31.34
N LEU A 192 4.92 79.71 31.93
CA LEU A 192 4.06 80.23 33.01
C LEU A 192 4.88 80.63 34.23
N ALA A 193 5.80 79.78 34.70
CA ALA A 193 6.68 80.09 35.83
C ALA A 193 7.54 81.34 35.59
N LYS A 194 8.03 81.54 34.35
CA LYS A 194 8.73 82.78 33.95
C LYS A 194 7.81 84.00 34.01
N GLN A 195 6.57 83.88 33.54
CA GLN A 195 5.58 84.95 33.60
C GLN A 195 5.25 85.30 35.06
N ASP A 196 5.03 84.30 35.91
CA ASP A 196 4.77 84.50 37.34
C ASP A 196 5.95 85.19 38.04
N ALA A 197 7.19 84.75 37.78
CA ALA A 197 8.38 85.41 38.30
C ALA A 197 8.49 86.87 37.82
N LYS A 198 8.12 87.14 36.56
CA LYS A 198 8.11 88.51 36.03
C LYS A 198 7.03 89.37 36.70
N ILE A 199 5.84 88.81 36.92
CA ILE A 199 4.75 89.48 37.65
C ILE A 199 5.20 89.80 39.08
N GLN A 200 5.81 88.85 39.79
CA GLN A 200 6.34 89.08 41.14
C GLN A 200 7.38 90.20 41.15
N SER A 201 8.35 90.18 40.24
CA SER A 201 9.33 91.27 40.11
C SER A 201 8.67 92.63 39.84
N LEU A 202 7.67 92.69 38.96
CA LEU A 202 6.93 93.93 38.68
C LEU A 202 6.10 94.39 39.89
N LEU A 203 5.54 93.46 40.67
CA LEU A 203 4.83 93.78 41.91
C LEU A 203 5.77 94.33 42.97
N GLU A 204 6.95 93.74 43.15
CA GLU A 204 7.99 94.27 44.04
C GLU A 204 8.47 95.66 43.61
N ASP A 205 8.69 95.87 42.32
CA ASP A 205 9.09 97.18 41.79
C ASP A 205 7.98 98.22 41.97
N ASN A 206 6.71 97.86 41.73
CA ASN A 206 5.57 98.71 42.04
C ASN A 206 5.46 99.03 43.53
N GLN A 207 5.71 98.07 44.42
CA GLN A 207 5.74 98.31 45.87
C GLN A 207 6.89 99.26 46.26
N LYS A 208 8.09 99.07 45.69
CA LYS A 208 9.22 99.99 45.90
C LYS A 208 8.87 101.39 45.42
N LEU A 209 8.33 101.53 44.21
CA LEU A 209 7.89 102.81 43.65
C LEU A 209 6.81 103.46 44.51
N ALA A 210 5.79 102.69 44.95
CA ALA A 210 4.76 103.18 45.85
C ALA A 210 5.36 103.69 47.17
N SER A 211 6.28 102.94 47.78
CA SER A 211 6.97 103.37 49.01
C SER A 211 7.87 104.60 48.81
N GLN A 212 8.52 104.74 47.65
CA GLN A 212 9.28 105.95 47.29
C GLN A 212 8.37 107.15 47.10
N LEU A 213 7.20 106.95 46.49
CA LEU A 213 6.20 107.98 46.26
C LEU A 213 5.58 108.43 47.59
N GLU A 214 5.28 107.50 48.51
CA GLU A 214 4.88 107.80 49.89
C GLU A 214 5.98 108.58 50.64
N ARG A 215 7.25 108.17 50.53
CA ARG A 215 8.37 108.93 51.12
C ARG A 215 8.51 110.33 50.53
N GLN A 216 8.32 110.50 49.22
CA GLN A 216 8.29 111.81 48.58
C GLN A 216 7.11 112.65 49.07
N GLN A 217 5.92 112.06 49.21
CA GLN A 217 4.75 112.75 49.76
C GLN A 217 4.99 113.15 51.23
N GLN A 218 5.53 112.27 52.06
CA GLN A 218 5.88 112.57 53.46
C GLN A 218 6.97 113.65 53.56
N SER A 219 8.00 113.59 52.71
CA SER A 219 9.04 114.63 52.62
C SER A 219 8.44 115.97 52.16
N SER A 220 7.55 115.95 51.18
CA SER A 220 6.84 117.15 50.70
C SER A 220 5.93 117.73 51.78
N GLN A 221 5.23 116.89 52.54
CA GLN A 221 4.42 117.30 53.69
C GLN A 221 5.29 117.85 54.83
N HIS A 222 6.43 117.22 55.11
CA HIS A 222 7.38 117.71 56.12
C HIS A 222 7.98 119.05 55.71
N ASN A 223 8.39 119.21 54.45
CA ASN A 223 8.85 120.48 53.90
C ASN A 223 7.74 121.54 53.94
N HIS A 224 6.50 121.17 53.65
CA HIS A 224 5.35 122.08 53.77
C HIS A 224 5.10 122.49 55.23
N GLN A 225 5.21 121.56 56.18
CA GLN A 225 5.12 121.86 57.61
C GLN A 225 6.27 122.75 58.10
N GLN A 226 7.50 122.52 57.64
CA GLN A 226 8.63 123.40 57.92
C GLN A 226 8.41 124.80 57.33
N MET A 227 7.88 124.89 56.11
CA MET A 227 7.53 126.15 55.47
C MET A 227 6.45 126.91 56.25
N LEU A 228 5.41 126.22 56.72
CA LEU A 228 4.39 126.81 57.61
C LEU A 228 4.99 127.28 58.95
N LEU A 229 5.96 126.54 59.50
CA LEU A 229 6.66 126.95 60.72
C LEU A 229 7.54 128.19 60.50
N ILE A 230 8.19 128.27 59.33
CA ILE A 230 8.95 129.44 58.88
C ILE A 230 8.00 130.63 58.69
N GLU A 231 6.84 130.44 58.06
CA GLU A 231 5.81 131.49 57.94
C GLU A 231 5.29 131.96 59.31
N GLN A 232 5.10 131.06 60.27
CA GLN A 232 4.74 131.42 61.64
C GLN A 232 5.87 132.18 62.37
N LEU A 233 7.14 131.83 62.12
CA LEU A 233 8.29 132.57 62.63
C LEU A 233 8.40 133.96 61.99
N ILE A 234 8.19 134.08 60.67
CA ILE A 234 8.15 135.35 59.95
C ILE A 234 7.00 136.21 60.47
N SER A 235 5.82 135.63 60.72
CA SER A 235 4.70 136.31 61.36
C SER A 235 5.04 136.80 62.78
N LYS A 236 5.73 135.99 63.60
CA LYS A 236 6.19 136.40 64.94
C LYS A 236 7.27 137.48 64.90
N VAL A 237 8.17 137.45 63.92
CA VAL A 237 9.18 138.50 63.69
C VAL A 237 8.52 139.79 63.21
N GLY A 238 7.55 139.71 62.29
CA GLY A 238 6.75 140.87 61.88
C GLY A 238 5.92 141.47 63.03
N GLY A 239 5.43 140.63 63.94
CA GLY A 239 4.80 141.07 65.19
C GLY A 239 5.78 141.75 66.17
N LEU A 240 7.03 141.31 66.22
CA LEU A 240 8.10 141.95 66.99
C LEU A 240 8.56 143.28 66.36
N GLU A 241 8.59 143.39 65.03
CA GLU A 241 8.86 144.65 64.33
C GLU A 241 7.75 145.69 64.55
N GLN A 242 6.47 145.29 64.55
CA GLN A 242 5.37 146.18 64.94
C GLN A 242 5.44 146.59 66.42
N SER A 243 5.88 145.68 67.30
CA SER A 243 6.08 145.98 68.73
C SER A 243 7.29 146.91 68.99
N MET A 244 8.34 146.85 68.15
CA MET A 244 9.48 147.78 68.19
C MET A 244 9.12 149.18 67.67
N ILE A 245 8.26 149.30 66.65
CA ILE A 245 7.77 150.60 66.15
C ILE A 245 6.84 151.30 67.16
N GLU A 246 6.09 150.55 67.98
CA GLU A 246 5.28 151.13 69.07
C GLU A 246 6.10 151.54 70.32
N LEU A 247 7.29 150.96 70.51
CA LEU A 247 8.20 151.33 71.61
C LEU A 247 9.11 152.53 71.27
N ASP A 248 9.46 152.72 70.00
CA ASP A 248 10.28 153.87 69.57
C ASP A 248 9.47 155.19 69.49
N ASN A 249 8.14 155.11 69.38
CA ASN A 249 7.25 156.28 69.43
C ASN A 249 6.86 156.73 70.86
N LYS A 250 7.34 156.07 71.92
CA LYS A 250 7.07 156.43 73.34
C LYS A 250 8.29 156.92 74.14
N GLY A 251 9.46 157.06 73.49
CA GLY A 251 10.68 157.61 74.10
C GLY A 251 10.87 159.13 73.96
N ALA A 252 9.97 159.83 73.26
CA ALA A 252 9.96 161.28 73.13
C ALA A 252 9.12 161.94 74.24
N ALA A 253 9.51 161.79 75.51
CA ALA A 253 9.09 162.65 76.64
C ALA A 253 9.72 162.19 77.97
N LYS A 254 11.02 162.44 78.18
CA LYS A 254 11.59 162.96 79.45
C LYS A 254 13.10 163.14 79.34
N ASN A 255 13.49 164.40 79.56
CA ASN A 255 14.82 165.04 79.55
C ASN A 255 15.37 165.41 78.18
#